data_AF-A0A543FDB7-F1
#
_entry.id   AF-A0A543FDB7-F1
#
_cell.length_a   1.000
_cell.length_b   1.000
_cell.length_c   1.000
_cell.angle_alpha   90.00
_cell.angle_beta   90.00
_cell.angle_gamma   90.00
#
_symmetry.space_group_name_H-M   'P 1'
#
loop_
_entity.id
_entity.type
_entity.pdbx_description
1 polymer ?
#
loop_
_entity_poly.entity_id
_entity_poly.type
_entity_poly.pdbx_seq_one_letter_code
_entity_poly.pdbx_strand_id
1 'polypeptide(L)'
;MAGAPAALTQNDRDDVTVAEQPADKKSTFKKLGARHKARRRAVDLLFEAEARDVDAADLLDERVDLAAKDQTVAPVHAYTRTLVEGVADDLDRVDGTIESYLQDWTLSRLPAVDRAILRIAVWELFHANDVPPVVAVDEAVELAKELSTDDSPSFINGVLGQVVLVAPQVRAAAAATRAPRQEPEA
;
A
#
# COMPACT_ATOMS: atom_id res chain seq x y z
N MET A 1 -74.14 47.01 12.69
CA MET A 1 -73.26 45.81 12.69
C MET A 1 -71.83 46.33 12.68
N ALA A 2 -71.26 46.71 13.84
CA ALA A 2 -70.37 45.87 14.67
C ALA A 2 -69.08 45.46 13.90
N GLY A 3 -67.84 45.73 14.31
CA GLY A 3 -67.26 46.39 15.48
C GLY A 3 -65.74 46.58 15.22
N ALA A 4 -65.07 47.41 16.01
CA ALA A 4 -63.59 47.48 16.12
C ALA A 4 -63.07 46.37 17.08
N PRO A 5 -61.79 46.30 17.49
CA PRO A 5 -60.48 46.22 16.79
C PRO A 5 -59.60 45.05 17.35
N ALA A 6 -58.27 45.10 17.11
CA ALA A 6 -57.18 44.33 17.77
C ALA A 6 -56.89 42.92 17.17
N ALA A 7 -55.71 42.29 17.29
CA ALA A 7 -54.49 42.55 18.04
C ALA A 7 -53.31 41.79 17.38
N LEU A 8 -52.09 42.11 17.83
CA LEU A 8 -50.88 41.30 17.69
C LEU A 8 -51.10 39.81 17.96
N THR A 9 -50.45 38.95 17.18
CA THR A 9 -49.99 37.65 17.70
C THR A 9 -48.50 37.47 17.44
N GLN A 10 -47.82 37.12 18.52
CA GLN A 10 -46.43 36.76 18.64
C GLN A 10 -46.17 35.40 17.99
N ASN A 11 -45.04 35.30 17.30
CA ASN A 11 -43.98 34.31 17.54
C ASN A 11 -44.39 32.84 17.72
N ASP A 12 -44.10 32.01 16.72
CA ASP A 12 -43.59 30.66 16.95
C ASP A 12 -42.62 30.27 15.82
N ARG A 13 -41.35 30.04 16.22
CA ARG A 13 -40.44 28.94 15.87
C ARG A 13 -40.44 28.55 14.38
N ASP A 14 -39.33 28.70 13.68
CA ASP A 14 -38.25 27.73 13.84
C ASP A 14 -36.85 28.35 13.91
N ASP A 15 -36.18 27.93 14.98
CA ASP A 15 -34.73 27.92 15.16
C ASP A 15 -34.08 27.28 13.93
N VAL A 16 -33.55 28.11 13.03
CA VAL A 16 -32.62 27.63 11.99
C VAL A 16 -31.30 27.38 12.70
N THR A 17 -31.21 26.19 13.30
CA THR A 17 -29.95 25.62 13.75
C THR A 17 -29.05 25.52 12.51
N VAL A 18 -28.13 26.47 12.37
CA VAL A 18 -27.08 26.42 11.35
C VAL A 18 -26.25 25.18 11.70
N ALA A 19 -26.45 24.11 10.92
CA ALA A 19 -25.66 22.91 11.02
C ALA A 19 -24.17 23.28 10.93
N GLU A 20 -23.44 23.14 12.04
CA GLU A 20 -21.99 23.18 12.04
C GLU A 20 -21.48 22.16 11.02
N GLN A 21 -20.79 22.66 10.01
CA GLN A 21 -20.07 21.83 9.07
C GLN A 21 -19.01 21.05 9.86
N PRO A 22 -18.91 19.72 9.69
CA PRO A 22 -17.93 18.94 10.43
C PRO A 22 -16.53 19.38 10.01
N ALA A 23 -15.71 19.69 11.00
CA ALA A 23 -14.36 20.21 10.87
C ALA A 23 -13.50 19.35 9.92
N ASP A 24 -12.81 20.03 9.01
CA ASP A 24 -11.72 19.50 8.20
C ASP A 24 -10.77 18.70 9.07
N LYS A 25 -10.75 17.37 8.88
CA LYS A 25 -9.70 16.50 9.42
C LYS A 25 -8.40 16.90 8.73
N LYS A 26 -7.64 17.80 9.36
CA LYS A 26 -6.29 18.16 8.93
C LYS A 26 -5.42 16.90 8.92
N SER A 27 -5.24 16.33 7.73
CA SER A 27 -4.25 15.28 7.49
C SER A 27 -2.89 15.85 7.87
N THR A 28 -2.37 15.37 9.01
CA THR A 28 -1.03 15.70 9.44
C THR A 28 -0.09 14.88 8.57
N PHE A 29 0.30 15.39 7.42
CA PHE A 29 1.25 14.74 6.54
C PHE A 29 2.57 14.56 7.29
N LYS A 30 2.74 13.39 7.89
CA LYS A 30 3.99 12.94 8.52
C LYS A 30 5.08 13.06 7.45
N LYS A 31 6.21 13.66 7.77
CA LYS A 31 7.32 13.81 6.81
C LYS A 31 7.80 12.40 6.41
N LEU A 32 7.36 11.92 5.25
CA LEU A 32 7.59 10.54 4.82
C LEU A 32 9.09 10.30 4.57
N GLY A 33 9.61 9.22 5.15
CA GLY A 33 11.02 8.85 5.06
C GLY A 33 11.43 8.41 3.64
N ALA A 34 12.74 8.33 3.40
CA ALA A 34 13.28 7.91 2.10
C ALA A 34 12.77 6.52 1.66
N ARG A 35 12.65 5.57 2.60
CA ARG A 35 12.10 4.22 2.33
C ARG A 35 10.64 4.25 1.90
N HIS A 36 9.82 5.12 2.50
CA HIS A 36 8.42 5.29 2.09
C HIS A 36 8.32 5.78 0.65
N LYS A 37 9.08 6.83 0.29
CA LYS A 37 9.15 7.33 -1.10
C LYS A 37 9.61 6.25 -2.08
N ALA A 38 10.56 5.42 -1.65
CA ALA A 38 11.05 4.31 -2.47
C ALA A 38 9.97 3.23 -2.70
N ARG A 39 9.15 2.90 -1.68
CA ARG A 39 8.00 2.00 -1.83
C ARG A 39 6.95 2.57 -2.76
N ARG A 40 6.58 3.85 -2.58
CA ARG A 40 5.66 4.54 -3.48
C ARG A 40 6.12 4.45 -4.93
N ARG A 41 7.42 4.69 -5.17
CA ARG A 41 7.99 4.57 -6.52
C ARG A 41 7.97 3.13 -7.06
N ALA A 42 8.13 2.13 -6.20
CA ALA A 42 8.00 0.73 -6.60
C ALA A 42 6.55 0.39 -6.98
N VAL A 43 5.56 0.88 -6.22
CA VAL A 43 4.13 0.76 -6.58
C VAL A 43 3.87 1.35 -7.95
N ASP A 44 4.37 2.57 -8.21
CA ASP A 44 4.21 3.23 -9.52
C ASP A 44 4.76 2.38 -10.67
N LEU A 45 5.94 1.77 -10.48
CA LEU A 45 6.59 0.93 -11.50
C LEU A 45 5.85 -0.39 -11.74
N LEU A 46 5.41 -1.08 -10.68
CA LEU A 46 4.62 -2.31 -10.81
C LEU A 46 3.27 -2.04 -11.47
N PHE A 47 2.61 -0.94 -11.10
CA PHE A 47 1.36 -0.50 -11.73
C PHE A 47 1.56 -0.19 -13.21
N GLU A 48 2.62 0.55 -13.56
CA GLU A 48 2.93 0.88 -14.95
C GLU A 48 3.25 -0.37 -15.77
N ALA A 49 4.06 -1.29 -15.23
CA ALA A 49 4.43 -2.54 -15.90
C ALA A 49 3.18 -3.36 -16.24
N GLU A 50 2.26 -3.51 -15.28
CA GLU A 50 1.01 -4.22 -15.48
C GLU A 50 0.09 -3.52 -16.49
N ALA A 51 -0.04 -2.19 -16.41
CA ALA A 51 -0.86 -1.42 -17.35
C ALA A 51 -0.34 -1.49 -18.80
N ARG A 52 0.97 -1.67 -18.97
CA ARG A 52 1.64 -1.81 -20.28
C ARG A 52 1.79 -3.26 -20.73
N ASP A 53 1.44 -4.23 -19.88
CA ASP A 53 1.67 -5.67 -20.09
C ASP A 53 3.14 -5.97 -20.44
N VAL A 54 4.07 -5.44 -19.63
CA VAL A 54 5.52 -5.66 -19.75
C VAL A 54 6.11 -6.20 -18.46
N ASP A 55 7.29 -6.81 -18.55
CA ASP A 55 8.02 -7.24 -17.38
C ASP A 55 8.48 -6.04 -16.52
N ALA A 56 8.32 -6.17 -15.21
CA ALA A 56 8.61 -5.08 -14.28
C ALA A 56 10.12 -4.86 -14.07
N ALA A 57 10.94 -5.91 -14.17
CA ALA A 57 12.39 -5.80 -14.10
C ALA A 57 12.94 -5.14 -15.38
N ASP A 58 12.41 -5.51 -16.55
CA ASP A 58 12.75 -4.84 -17.82
C ASP A 58 12.40 -3.34 -17.77
N LEU A 59 11.20 -2.99 -17.30
CA LEU A 59 10.78 -1.59 -17.13
C LEU A 59 11.70 -0.83 -16.15
N LEU A 60 12.09 -1.48 -15.05
CA LEU A 60 13.00 -0.88 -14.07
C LEU A 60 14.37 -0.57 -14.69
N ASP A 61 14.92 -1.50 -15.46
CA ASP A 61 16.21 -1.32 -16.12
C ASP A 61 16.13 -0.21 -17.17
N GLU A 62 15.05 -0.11 -17.95
CA GLU A 62 14.80 1.05 -18.82
C GLU A 62 14.86 2.38 -18.05
N ARG A 63 14.24 2.44 -16.86
CA ARG A 63 14.23 3.67 -16.05
C ARG A 63 15.58 4.01 -15.44
N VAL A 64 16.37 3.02 -15.09
CA VAL A 64 17.73 3.23 -14.59
C VAL A 64 18.63 3.73 -15.72
N ASP A 65 18.57 3.09 -16.88
CA ASP A 65 19.31 3.47 -18.06
C ASP A 65 18.98 4.90 -18.50
N LEU A 66 17.70 5.27 -18.46
CA LEU A 66 17.27 6.62 -18.77
C LEU A 66 17.84 7.65 -17.78
N ALA A 67 17.77 7.37 -16.48
CA ALA A 67 18.34 8.26 -15.45
C ALA A 67 19.87 8.39 -15.52
N ALA A 68 20.57 7.36 -16.05
CA ALA A 68 22.01 7.42 -16.29
C ALA A 68 22.37 8.30 -17.51
N LYS A 69 21.50 8.35 -18.52
CA LYS A 69 21.70 9.09 -19.78
C LYS A 69 21.19 10.52 -19.71
N ASP A 70 20.15 10.79 -18.92
CA ASP A 70 19.49 12.09 -18.79
C ASP A 70 19.41 12.54 -17.32
N GLN A 71 20.18 13.58 -16.99
CA GLN A 71 20.26 14.14 -15.63
C GLN A 71 18.97 14.82 -15.16
N THR A 72 18.01 15.08 -16.07
CA THR A 72 16.70 15.61 -15.70
C THR A 72 15.78 14.54 -15.12
N VAL A 73 16.10 13.26 -15.35
CA VAL A 73 15.35 12.12 -14.81
C VAL A 73 15.93 11.73 -13.45
N ALA A 74 15.06 11.70 -12.44
CA ALA A 74 15.48 11.36 -11.09
C ALA A 74 16.01 9.91 -11.02
N PRO A 75 17.16 9.67 -10.35
CA PRO A 75 17.68 8.33 -10.16
C PRO A 75 16.69 7.42 -9.44
N VAL A 76 16.65 6.15 -9.83
CA VAL A 76 15.87 5.14 -9.12
C VAL A 76 16.56 4.81 -7.79
N HIS A 77 15.82 4.93 -6.70
CA HIS A 77 16.34 4.63 -5.36
C HIS A 77 16.68 3.13 -5.24
N ALA A 78 17.79 2.79 -4.59
CA ALA A 78 18.24 1.40 -4.44
C ALA A 78 17.15 0.48 -3.86
N TYR A 79 16.40 0.96 -2.86
CA TYR A 79 15.30 0.18 -2.30
C TYR A 79 14.10 0.00 -3.25
N THR A 80 13.85 0.96 -4.15
CA THR A 80 12.83 0.77 -5.21
C THR A 80 13.26 -0.37 -6.12
N ARG A 81 14.53 -0.39 -6.53
CA ARG A 81 15.11 -1.48 -7.32
C ARG A 81 14.92 -2.82 -6.60
N THR A 82 15.35 -2.92 -5.34
CA THR A 82 15.21 -4.14 -4.53
C THR A 82 13.79 -4.68 -4.49
N LEU A 83 12.79 -3.81 -4.32
CA LEU A 83 11.39 -4.21 -4.27
C LEU A 83 10.87 -4.71 -5.62
N VAL A 84 11.16 -3.99 -6.70
CA VAL A 84 10.65 -4.33 -8.03
C VAL A 84 11.29 -5.62 -8.54
N GLU A 85 12.62 -5.74 -8.45
CA GLU A 85 13.33 -6.98 -8.82
C GLU A 85 12.86 -8.15 -7.96
N GLY A 86 12.78 -7.96 -6.65
CA GLY A 86 12.35 -9.02 -5.75
C GLY A 86 10.93 -9.51 -6.01
N VAL A 87 10.00 -8.60 -6.29
CA VAL A 87 8.62 -8.97 -6.68
C VAL A 87 8.60 -9.67 -8.04
N ALA A 88 9.38 -9.21 -9.02
CA ALA A 88 9.44 -9.85 -10.33
C ALA A 88 9.99 -11.29 -10.23
N ASP A 89 11.07 -11.49 -9.48
CA ASP A 89 11.71 -12.80 -9.28
C ASP A 89 10.82 -13.81 -8.53
N ASP A 90 10.00 -13.32 -7.58
CA ASP A 90 9.14 -14.15 -6.73
C ASP A 90 7.64 -14.04 -7.09
N LEU A 91 7.29 -13.52 -8.28
CA LEU A 91 5.93 -13.07 -8.60
C LEU A 91 4.86 -14.14 -8.33
N ASP A 92 5.04 -15.36 -8.86
CA ASP A 92 4.08 -16.45 -8.69
C ASP A 92 3.84 -16.80 -7.22
N ARG A 93 4.90 -16.76 -6.41
CA ARG A 93 4.83 -17.09 -4.98
C ARG A 93 4.18 -15.95 -4.19
N VAL A 94 4.49 -14.71 -4.53
CA VAL A 94 3.87 -13.52 -3.94
C VAL A 94 2.37 -13.50 -4.26
N ASP A 95 2.00 -13.67 -5.52
CA ASP A 95 0.61 -13.67 -5.98
C ASP A 95 -0.18 -14.83 -5.37
N GLY A 96 0.37 -16.06 -5.41
CA GLY A 96 -0.26 -17.23 -4.79
C GLY A 96 -0.42 -17.09 -3.27
N THR A 97 0.51 -16.41 -2.59
CA THR A 97 0.36 -16.07 -1.17
C THR A 97 -0.82 -15.13 -0.97
N ILE A 98 -0.88 -14.03 -1.72
CA ILE A 98 -1.97 -13.05 -1.59
C ILE A 98 -3.31 -13.74 -1.83
N GLU A 99 -3.44 -14.50 -2.93
CA GLU A 99 -4.66 -15.23 -3.28
C GLU A 99 -5.14 -16.17 -2.18
N SER A 100 -4.23 -16.85 -1.46
CA SER A 100 -4.60 -17.74 -0.36
C SER A 100 -5.27 -17.04 0.83
N TYR A 101 -5.12 -15.72 0.94
CA TYR A 101 -5.74 -14.89 1.97
C TYR A 101 -6.88 -14.01 1.46
N LEU A 102 -7.17 -14.04 0.16
CA LEU A 102 -8.37 -13.38 -0.39
C LEU A 102 -9.59 -14.28 -0.14
N GLN A 103 -10.63 -13.73 0.49
CA GLN A 103 -11.93 -14.38 0.60
C GLN A 103 -12.77 -13.94 -0.60
N ASP A 104 -13.32 -14.87 -1.38
CA ASP A 104 -14.26 -14.64 -2.50
C ASP A 104 -13.76 -13.78 -3.68
N TRP A 105 -12.50 -13.33 -3.66
CA TRP A 105 -11.91 -12.46 -4.68
C TRP A 105 -10.67 -13.10 -5.30
N THR A 106 -10.53 -12.97 -6.61
CA THR A 106 -9.27 -13.29 -7.30
C THR A 106 -8.36 -12.06 -7.26
N LEU A 107 -7.04 -12.28 -7.28
CA LEU A 107 -6.08 -11.19 -7.26
C LEU A 107 -6.27 -10.21 -8.43
N SER A 108 -6.65 -10.74 -9.59
CA SER A 108 -6.96 -9.96 -10.81
C SER A 108 -8.16 -9.02 -10.68
N ARG A 109 -9.07 -9.25 -9.72
CA ARG A 109 -10.24 -8.38 -9.48
C ARG A 109 -9.94 -7.20 -8.57
N LEU A 110 -8.79 -7.20 -7.89
CA LEU A 110 -8.39 -6.05 -7.08
C LEU A 110 -8.04 -4.85 -7.97
N PRO A 111 -8.20 -3.61 -7.47
CA PRO A 111 -7.59 -2.44 -8.08
C PRO A 111 -6.09 -2.70 -8.31
N ALA A 112 -5.57 -2.33 -9.49
CA ALA A 112 -4.17 -2.60 -9.83
C ALA A 112 -3.18 -1.97 -8.83
N VAL A 113 -3.53 -0.80 -8.28
CA VAL A 113 -2.75 -0.15 -7.23
C VAL A 113 -2.74 -0.96 -5.92
N ASP A 114 -3.89 -1.51 -5.49
CA ASP A 114 -3.98 -2.32 -4.27
C ASP A 114 -3.20 -3.64 -4.44
N ARG A 115 -3.30 -4.25 -5.62
CA ARG A 115 -2.51 -5.44 -5.98
C ARG A 115 -1.01 -5.13 -5.96
N ALA A 116 -0.55 -4.02 -6.53
CA ALA A 116 0.85 -3.61 -6.48
C ALA A 116 1.34 -3.36 -5.05
N ILE A 117 0.54 -2.72 -4.20
CA ILE A 117 0.84 -2.50 -2.78
C ILE A 117 0.97 -3.85 -2.04
N LEU A 118 0.02 -4.77 -2.24
CA LEU A 118 0.05 -6.09 -1.62
C LEU A 118 1.28 -6.89 -2.06
N ARG A 119 1.64 -6.88 -3.34
CA ARG A 119 2.82 -7.56 -3.88
C ARG A 119 4.10 -7.11 -3.17
N ILE A 120 4.31 -5.80 -3.06
CA ILE A 120 5.47 -5.22 -2.36
C ILE A 120 5.46 -5.61 -0.88
N ALA A 121 4.31 -5.45 -0.22
CA ALA A 121 4.21 -5.71 1.22
C ALA A 121 4.47 -7.19 1.55
N VAL A 122 3.89 -8.13 0.79
CA VAL A 122 4.11 -9.56 0.98
C VAL A 122 5.56 -9.93 0.71
N TRP A 123 6.18 -9.37 -0.34
CA TRP A 123 7.59 -9.59 -0.59
C TRP A 123 8.47 -9.08 0.56
N GLU A 124 8.23 -7.87 1.07
CA GLU A 124 8.95 -7.33 2.24
C GLU A 124 8.77 -8.22 3.48
N LEU A 125 7.54 -8.67 3.74
CA LEU A 125 7.24 -9.56 4.86
C LEU A 125 8.08 -10.84 4.80
N PHE A 126 8.40 -11.35 3.61
CA PHE A 126 9.14 -12.62 3.48
C PHE A 126 10.65 -12.45 3.31
N HIS A 127 11.12 -11.34 2.74
CA HIS A 127 12.51 -11.20 2.31
C HIS A 127 13.26 -10.01 2.94
N ALA A 128 12.57 -8.94 3.33
CA ALA A 128 13.20 -7.74 3.91
C ALA A 128 13.48 -7.92 5.41
N ASN A 129 14.58 -8.60 5.74
CA ASN A 129 14.98 -8.88 7.13
C ASN A 129 15.37 -7.62 7.93
N ASP A 130 15.73 -6.52 7.25
CA ASP A 130 15.99 -5.21 7.85
C ASP A 130 14.71 -4.42 8.19
N VAL A 131 13.54 -4.90 7.73
CA VAL A 131 12.24 -4.28 7.97
C VAL A 131 11.43 -5.11 8.96
N PRO A 132 11.04 -4.54 10.12
CA PRO A 132 10.12 -5.19 11.04
C PRO A 132 8.77 -5.47 10.36
N PRO A 133 8.16 -6.66 10.54
CA PRO A 133 6.91 -7.01 9.85
C PRO A 133 5.77 -6.01 10.07
N VAL A 134 5.59 -5.49 11.29
CA VAL A 134 4.60 -4.45 11.61
C VAL A 134 4.82 -3.19 10.77
N VAL A 135 6.07 -2.78 10.56
CA VAL A 135 6.38 -1.59 9.76
C VAL A 135 6.04 -1.81 8.28
N ALA A 136 6.26 -3.01 7.74
CA ALA A 136 5.87 -3.32 6.37
C ALA A 136 4.35 -3.24 6.18
N VAL A 137 3.57 -3.73 7.15
CA VAL A 137 2.09 -3.61 7.14
C VAL A 137 1.65 -2.15 7.24
N ASP A 138 2.18 -1.39 8.22
CA ASP A 138 1.84 0.02 8.40
C ASP A 138 2.13 0.84 7.13
N GLU A 139 3.28 0.61 6.49
CA GLU A 139 3.66 1.31 5.26
C GLU A 139 2.75 0.96 4.08
N ALA A 140 2.30 -0.30 3.96
CA ALA A 140 1.34 -0.70 2.94
C ALA A 140 -0.03 -0.03 3.15
N VAL A 141 -0.47 0.07 4.40
CA VAL A 141 -1.71 0.77 4.77
C VAL A 141 -1.62 2.27 4.48
N GLU A 142 -0.47 2.91 4.77
CA GLU A 142 -0.26 4.32 4.43
C GLU A 142 -0.24 4.53 2.90
N LEU A 143 0.40 3.66 2.12
CA LEU A 143 0.36 3.74 0.65
C LEU A 143 -1.06 3.61 0.11
N ALA A 144 -1.88 2.74 0.70
CA ALA A 144 -3.28 2.58 0.32
C ALA A 144 -4.08 3.86 0.54
N LYS A 145 -3.84 4.57 1.66
CA LYS A 145 -4.47 5.87 1.95
C LYS A 145 -4.08 6.95 0.95
N GLU A 146 -2.85 6.89 0.43
CA GLU A 146 -2.32 7.90 -0.48
C GLU A 146 -2.70 7.66 -1.95
N LEU A 147 -2.86 6.40 -2.35
CA LEU A 147 -2.89 6.01 -3.76
C LEU A 147 -4.20 5.36 -4.20
N SER A 148 -5.06 4.98 -3.27
CA SER A 148 -6.25 4.16 -3.56
C SER A 148 -7.52 4.77 -2.98
N THR A 149 -8.55 3.95 -2.78
CA THR A 149 -9.86 4.36 -2.28
C THR A 149 -9.94 4.36 -0.74
N ASP A 150 -10.98 4.97 -0.17
CA ASP A 150 -11.18 5.04 1.28
C ASP A 150 -11.31 3.67 1.96
N ASP A 151 -11.74 2.64 1.23
CA ASP A 151 -11.91 1.28 1.75
C ASP A 151 -10.59 0.47 1.72
N SER A 152 -9.69 0.81 0.80
CA SER A 152 -8.45 0.07 0.54
C SER A 152 -7.52 -0.09 1.75
N PRO A 153 -7.30 0.92 2.62
CA PRO A 153 -6.46 0.77 3.81
C PRO A 153 -6.95 -0.33 4.76
N SER A 154 -8.26 -0.42 4.96
CA SER A 154 -8.86 -1.42 5.85
C SER A 154 -8.75 -2.83 5.26
N PHE A 155 -8.98 -2.95 3.95
CA PHE A 155 -8.85 -4.20 3.20
C PHE A 155 -7.41 -4.72 3.22
N ILE A 156 -6.43 -3.88 2.86
CA ILE A 156 -5.01 -4.25 2.85
C ILE A 156 -4.54 -4.65 4.26
N ASN A 157 -4.96 -3.91 5.29
CA ASN A 157 -4.65 -4.28 6.67
C ASN A 157 -5.23 -5.65 7.05
N GLY A 158 -6.46 -5.96 6.62
CA GLY A 158 -7.10 -7.24 6.87
C GLY A 158 -6.33 -8.42 6.25
N VAL A 159 -5.94 -8.29 4.98
CA VAL A 159 -5.17 -9.32 4.25
C VAL A 159 -3.79 -9.50 4.89
N LEU A 160 -3.03 -8.41 5.04
CA LEU A 160 -1.67 -8.47 5.57
C LEU A 160 -1.62 -8.87 7.05
N GLY A 161 -2.66 -8.60 7.82
CA GLY A 161 -2.80 -9.05 9.20
C GLY A 161 -2.81 -10.58 9.35
N GLN A 162 -3.19 -11.32 8.31
CA GLN A 162 -3.07 -12.79 8.28
C GLN A 162 -1.71 -13.24 7.75
N VAL A 163 -1.20 -12.60 6.68
CA VAL A 163 0.10 -12.93 6.09
C VAL A 163 1.25 -12.72 7.09
N VAL A 164 1.19 -11.68 7.92
CA VAL A 164 2.24 -11.35 8.89
C VAL A 164 2.45 -12.45 9.93
N LEU A 165 1.43 -13.28 10.21
CA LEU A 165 1.51 -14.38 11.17
C LEU A 165 2.44 -15.51 10.70
N VAL A 166 2.55 -15.69 9.37
CA VAL A 166 3.39 -16.73 8.77
C VAL A 166 4.78 -16.23 8.37
N ALA A 167 4.97 -14.91 8.25
CA ALA A 167 6.23 -14.30 7.85
C ALA A 167 7.46 -14.77 8.67
N PRO A 168 7.41 -14.93 10.01
CA PRO A 168 8.56 -15.44 10.76
C PRO A 168 8.96 -16.87 10.37
N GLN A 169 7.99 -17.75 10.10
CA GLN A 169 8.29 -19.13 9.70
C GLN A 169 8.88 -19.18 8.30
N VAL A 170 8.36 -18.36 7.38
CA VAL A 170 8.90 -18.23 6.02
C VAL A 170 10.35 -17.73 6.04
N ARG A 171 10.63 -16.67 6.82
CA ARG A 171 11.99 -16.14 6.98
C ARG A 171 12.95 -17.18 7.57
N ALA A 172 12.49 -17.93 8.58
CA ALA A 172 13.28 -18.99 9.20
C ALA A 172 13.61 -20.14 8.23
N ALA A 173 12.64 -20.59 7.44
CA ALA A 173 12.84 -21.62 6.42
C ALA A 173 13.83 -21.18 5.33
N ALA A 174 13.75 -19.93 4.87
CA ALA A 174 14.69 -19.35 3.92
C ALA A 174 16.12 -19.28 4.49
N ALA A 175 16.27 -18.91 5.77
CA ALA A 175 17.55 -18.88 6.44
C ALA A 175 18.17 -20.28 6.60
N ALA A 176 17.36 -21.29 6.95
CA ALA A 176 17.82 -22.68 7.09
C ALA A 176 18.32 -23.27 5.76
N THR A 177 17.69 -22.91 4.65
CA THR A 177 18.09 -23.39 3.31
C THR A 177 19.40 -22.76 2.83
N ARG A 178 19.73 -21.55 3.31
CA ARG A 178 20.97 -20.83 2.98
C ARG A 178 22.16 -21.20 3.88
N ALA A 179 21.92 -21.82 5.04
CA ALA A 179 23.00 -22.25 5.92
C ALA A 179 23.81 -23.37 5.25
N PRO A 180 25.17 -23.29 5.21
CA PRO A 180 25.96 -24.39 4.71
C PRO A 180 25.66 -25.63 5.56
N ARG A 181 25.31 -26.75 4.91
CA ARG A 181 25.20 -28.05 5.58
C ARG A 181 26.53 -28.30 6.29
N GLN A 182 26.53 -28.27 7.61
CA GLN A 182 27.70 -28.67 8.39
C GLN A 182 27.97 -30.13 8.05
N GLU A 183 29.03 -30.37 7.26
CA GLU A 183 29.51 -31.73 7.01
C GLU A 183 29.98 -32.31 8.35
N PRO A 184 29.62 -33.56 8.67
CA PRO A 184 30.05 -34.16 9.91
C PRO A 184 31.57 -34.31 9.91
N GLU A 185 32.24 -33.75 10.92
CA GLU A 185 33.66 -33.96 11.19
C GLU A 185 33.91 -35.46 11.34
N ALA A 186 34.76 -36.01 10.46
CA ALA A 186 35.13 -37.42 10.42
C ALA A 186 36.29 -37.74 11.37
#